data_AF-A0A2V9RS66-F1
#
_entry.id   AF-A0A2V9RS66-F1
#
_cell.length_a   1.000
_cell.length_b   1.000
_cell.length_c   1.000
_cell.angle_alpha   90.00
_cell.angle_beta   90.00
_cell.angle_gamma   90.00
#
_symmetry.space_group_name_H-M   'P 1'
#
loop_
_entity.id
_entity.type
_entity.pdbx_description
1 polymer ?
#
loop_
_entity_poly.entity_id
_entity_poly.type
_entity_poly.pdbx_seq_one_letter_code
_entity_poly.pdbx_strand_id
1 'polypeptide(L)'
;DGINLQPDASKLYLARGVLYVQLADYDKSEADFEKAHELDPNQSLSSAAQGLAALQQNDIDRALATVQAKLARKPNDAYLLYLQADFLSQKGATPGTPEFAAALRSAKKAVTLQPTLAAARGVLAKLYLQAGQNQEAVEQCKKALESDPKDQTAVYRLIQALRKTGDNAEIPGLLRKLAMLREQAAKDERERYRYKLVESDTESSPATQQ
;
A
#
# COMPACT_ATOMS: atom_id res chain seq x y z
N ASP A 1 21.27 8.80 21.77
CA ASP A 1 20.12 8.38 20.96
C ASP A 1 18.84 9.05 21.39
N GLY A 2 18.12 9.67 20.46
CA GLY A 2 16.88 10.40 20.74
C GLY A 2 15.77 9.55 21.37
N ILE A 3 15.80 8.23 21.15
CA ILE A 3 14.86 7.27 21.76
C ILE A 3 15.06 7.17 23.28
N ASN A 4 16.29 7.34 23.79
CA ASN A 4 16.54 7.36 25.23
C ASN A 4 16.06 8.65 25.89
N LEU A 5 15.84 9.71 25.11
CA LEU A 5 15.35 11.00 25.59
C LEU A 5 13.82 11.12 25.46
N GLN A 6 13.22 10.41 24.50
CA GLN A 6 11.78 10.36 24.25
C GLN A 6 11.33 8.93 23.90
N PRO A 7 11.24 8.03 24.89
CA PRO A 7 10.89 6.62 24.68
C PRO A 7 9.43 6.39 24.26
N ASP A 8 8.58 7.41 24.37
CA ASP A 8 7.16 7.32 23.99
C ASP A 8 6.89 7.98 22.61
N ALA A 9 7.92 8.47 21.93
CA ALA A 9 7.78 9.11 20.63
C ALA A 9 7.72 8.06 19.51
N SER A 10 6.51 7.66 19.13
CA SER A 10 6.24 6.72 18.03
C SER A 10 7.05 7.01 16.75
N LYS A 11 7.20 8.29 16.39
CA LYS A 11 7.94 8.76 15.21
C LYS A 11 9.41 8.36 15.20
N LEU A 12 10.05 8.25 16.37
CA LEU A 12 11.47 7.91 16.47
C LEU A 12 11.71 6.43 16.20
N TYR A 13 10.86 5.57 16.75
CA TYR A 13 10.85 4.14 16.42
C TYR A 13 10.52 3.92 14.94
N LEU A 14 9.57 4.70 14.40
CA LEU A 14 9.24 4.66 12.98
C LEU A 14 10.44 4.99 12.08
N ALA A 15 11.13 6.09 12.36
CA ALA A 15 12.28 6.53 11.59
C ALA A 15 13.42 5.50 11.66
N ARG A 16 13.68 4.94 12.85
CA ARG A 16 14.71 3.91 13.03
C ARG A 16 14.33 2.59 12.36
N GLY A 17 13.06 2.20 12.40
CA GLY A 17 12.53 1.05 11.67
C GLY A 17 12.77 1.16 10.16
N VAL A 18 12.56 2.35 9.58
CA VAL A 18 12.87 2.62 8.17
C VAL A 18 14.38 2.56 7.88
N LEU A 19 15.23 3.02 8.79
CA LEU A 19 16.69 2.91 8.64
C LEU A 19 17.14 1.44 8.69
N TYR A 20 16.57 0.63 9.60
CA TYR A 20 16.86 -0.80 9.66
C TYR A 20 16.42 -1.55 8.40
N VAL A 21 15.29 -1.17 7.78
CA VAL A 21 14.91 -1.64 6.45
C VAL A 21 16.01 -1.36 5.43
N GLN A 22 16.52 -0.13 5.37
CA GLN A 22 17.57 0.25 4.42
C GLN A 22 18.88 -0.52 4.64
N LEU A 23 19.12 -0.96 5.88
CA LEU A 23 20.26 -1.78 6.27
C LEU A 23 20.01 -3.29 6.13
N ALA A 24 18.86 -3.70 5.62
CA ALA A 24 18.40 -5.10 5.55
C ALA A 24 18.36 -5.82 6.92
N ASP A 25 18.30 -5.08 8.03
CA ASP A 25 18.19 -5.60 9.40
C ASP A 25 16.72 -5.70 9.79
N TYR A 26 16.05 -6.66 9.16
CA TYR A 26 14.61 -6.81 9.17
C TYR A 26 14.01 -7.09 10.55
N ASP A 27 14.71 -7.87 11.38
CA ASP A 27 14.23 -8.23 12.71
C ASP A 27 14.17 -7.00 13.63
N LYS A 28 15.16 -6.11 13.55
CA LYS A 28 15.17 -4.85 14.30
C LYS A 28 14.16 -3.84 13.75
N SER A 29 14.01 -3.81 12.43
CA SER A 29 12.99 -3.00 11.77
C SER A 29 11.59 -3.36 12.25
N GLU A 30 11.26 -4.65 12.29
CA GLU A 30 9.96 -5.12 12.76
C GLU A 30 9.70 -4.73 14.22
N ALA A 31 10.67 -4.95 15.11
CA ALA A 31 10.54 -4.59 16.52
C ALA A 31 10.26 -3.09 16.72
N ASP A 32 10.92 -2.23 15.94
CA ASP A 32 10.73 -0.79 15.99
C ASP A 32 9.36 -0.36 15.43
N PHE A 33 8.89 -0.99 14.36
CA PHE A 33 7.57 -0.72 13.83
C PHE A 33 6.45 -1.19 14.76
N GLU A 34 6.61 -2.34 15.41
CA GLU A 34 5.70 -2.78 16.46
C GLU A 34 5.67 -1.80 17.61
N LYS A 35 6.84 -1.32 18.08
CA LYS A 35 6.88 -0.35 19.17
C LYS A 35 6.23 0.97 18.79
N ALA A 36 6.45 1.45 17.57
CA ALA A 36 5.77 2.64 17.06
C ALA A 36 4.24 2.46 17.04
N HIS A 37 3.74 1.26 16.72
CA HIS A 37 2.31 0.95 16.68
C HIS A 37 1.69 0.80 18.07
N GLU A 38 2.42 0.26 19.04
CA GLU A 38 1.99 0.28 20.45
C GLU A 38 1.79 1.71 20.95
N LEU A 39 2.69 2.63 20.56
CA LEU A 39 2.70 4.01 21.03
C LEU A 39 1.65 4.90 20.33
N ASP A 40 1.51 4.76 19.02
CA ASP A 40 0.49 5.47 18.23
C ASP A 40 -0.05 4.56 17.12
N PRO A 41 -1.19 3.88 17.38
CA PRO A 41 -1.78 2.96 16.41
C PRO A 41 -2.17 3.64 15.09
N ASN A 42 -2.64 4.89 15.13
CA ASN A 42 -3.12 5.62 13.96
C ASN A 42 -1.98 6.15 13.07
N GLN A 43 -0.87 6.54 13.67
CA GLN A 43 0.31 7.05 12.94
C GLN A 43 1.18 5.91 12.40
N SER A 44 1.30 4.79 13.14
CA SER A 44 2.20 3.70 12.79
C SER A 44 1.65 2.73 11.72
N LEU A 45 0.34 2.66 11.56
CA LEU A 45 -0.35 1.80 10.59
C LEU A 45 0.15 1.98 9.15
N SER A 46 0.54 3.21 8.76
CA SER A 46 1.06 3.49 7.43
C SER A 46 2.54 3.13 7.23
N SER A 47 3.32 2.97 8.30
CA SER A 47 4.78 2.86 8.22
C SER A 47 5.33 1.52 8.71
N ALA A 48 4.65 0.83 9.63
CA ALA A 48 4.82 -0.62 9.81
C ALA A 48 4.49 -1.39 8.53
N ALA A 49 3.51 -0.88 7.78
CA ALA A 49 3.20 -1.34 6.43
C ALA A 49 4.29 -1.07 5.40
N GLN A 50 5.01 0.05 5.51
CA GLN A 50 6.18 0.34 4.66
C GLN A 50 7.34 -0.60 5.01
N GLY A 51 7.50 -0.98 6.28
CA GLY A 51 8.43 -2.03 6.72
C GLY A 51 8.13 -3.40 6.12
N LEU A 52 6.88 -3.83 6.21
CA LEU A 52 6.38 -5.06 5.60
C LEU A 52 6.40 -5.02 4.07
N ALA A 53 6.18 -3.86 3.45
CA ALA A 53 6.33 -3.65 2.02
C ALA A 53 7.81 -3.66 1.57
N ALA A 54 8.75 -3.35 2.46
CA ALA A 54 10.18 -3.48 2.17
C ALA A 54 10.68 -4.92 2.34
N LEU A 55 10.13 -5.67 3.29
CA LEU A 55 10.26 -7.15 3.32
C LEU A 55 9.73 -7.81 2.04
N GLN A 56 8.67 -7.22 1.45
CA GLN A 56 8.03 -7.65 0.21
C GLN A 56 8.97 -7.64 -1.01
N GLN A 57 10.07 -6.88 -0.98
CA GLN A 57 11.02 -6.85 -2.10
C GLN A 57 11.87 -8.13 -2.20
N ASN A 58 11.91 -9.00 -1.18
CA ASN A 58 12.72 -10.23 -1.20
C ASN A 58 12.04 -11.52 -0.69
N ASP A 59 10.91 -11.49 0.05
CA ASP A 59 10.29 -12.72 0.59
C ASP A 59 8.78 -12.58 0.93
N ILE A 60 7.89 -12.85 -0.03
CA ILE A 60 6.42 -12.81 0.17
C ILE A 60 5.95 -13.85 1.19
N ASP A 61 6.64 -15.00 1.30
CA ASP A 61 6.26 -16.08 2.20
C ASP A 61 6.45 -15.68 3.67
N ARG A 62 7.58 -15.03 3.99
CA ARG A 62 7.82 -14.49 5.33
C ARG A 62 6.82 -13.39 5.70
N ALA A 63 6.50 -12.51 4.75
CA ALA A 63 5.51 -11.46 4.97
C ALA A 63 4.12 -12.05 5.30
N LEU A 64 3.72 -13.11 4.59
CA LEU A 64 2.49 -13.85 4.88
C LEU A 64 2.51 -14.51 6.26
N ALA A 65 3.60 -15.19 6.63
CA ALA A 65 3.73 -15.84 7.94
C ALA A 65 3.61 -14.82 9.08
N THR A 66 4.24 -13.66 8.92
CA THR A 66 4.19 -12.54 9.88
C THR A 66 2.76 -12.02 10.04
N VAL A 67 2.08 -11.74 8.92
CA VAL A 67 0.68 -11.27 8.94
C VAL A 67 -0.23 -12.32 9.57
N GLN A 68 -0.03 -13.61 9.29
CA GLN A 68 -0.81 -14.70 9.88
C GLN A 68 -0.63 -14.78 11.41
N ALA A 69 0.60 -14.65 11.91
CA ALA A 69 0.88 -14.63 13.35
C ALA A 69 0.19 -13.45 14.05
N LYS A 70 0.19 -12.26 13.42
CA LYS A 70 -0.49 -11.07 13.96
C LYS A 70 -2.01 -11.22 13.91
N LEU A 71 -2.56 -11.78 12.84
CA LEU A 71 -3.99 -12.08 12.73
C LEU A 71 -4.46 -13.13 13.73
N ALA A 72 -3.62 -14.09 14.13
CA ALA A 72 -3.96 -15.05 15.18
C ALA A 72 -4.25 -14.35 16.52
N ARG A 73 -3.58 -13.22 16.80
CA ARG A 73 -3.79 -12.39 18.00
C ARG A 73 -4.89 -11.34 17.80
N LYS A 74 -4.98 -10.77 16.60
CA LYS A 74 -5.95 -9.72 16.21
C LYS A 74 -6.75 -10.13 14.96
N PRO A 75 -7.71 -11.09 15.09
CA PRO A 75 -8.37 -11.69 13.93
C PRO A 75 -9.32 -10.76 13.16
N ASN A 76 -9.65 -9.60 13.73
CA ASN A 76 -10.56 -8.60 13.15
C ASN A 76 -9.84 -7.27 12.86
N ASP A 77 -8.54 -7.31 12.65
CA ASP A 77 -7.80 -6.14 12.16
C ASP A 77 -7.98 -6.02 10.64
N ALA A 78 -8.74 -4.99 10.22
CA ALA A 78 -9.08 -4.77 8.81
C ALA A 78 -7.83 -4.60 7.94
N TYR A 79 -6.77 -4.02 8.50
CA TYR A 79 -5.54 -3.73 7.78
C TYR A 79 -4.70 -4.98 7.58
N LEU A 80 -4.52 -5.79 8.63
CA LEU A 80 -3.82 -7.07 8.53
C LEU A 80 -4.53 -8.03 7.56
N LEU A 81 -5.87 -8.02 7.55
CA LEU A 81 -6.66 -8.81 6.60
C LEU A 81 -6.48 -8.32 5.15
N TYR A 82 -6.35 -7.01 4.94
CA TYR A 82 -5.99 -6.44 3.65
C TYR A 82 -4.60 -6.90 3.21
N LEU A 83 -3.58 -6.79 4.07
CA LEU A 83 -2.21 -7.21 3.75
C LEU A 83 -2.15 -8.70 3.41
N GLN A 84 -2.86 -9.54 4.16
CA GLN A 84 -2.95 -10.97 3.87
C GLN A 84 -3.51 -11.20 2.45
N ALA A 85 -4.59 -10.52 2.09
CA ALA A 85 -5.18 -10.66 0.76
C ALA A 85 -4.26 -10.16 -0.35
N ASP A 86 -3.57 -9.04 -0.12
CA ASP A 86 -2.65 -8.46 -1.08
C ASP A 86 -1.45 -9.38 -1.32
N PHE A 87 -0.80 -9.87 -0.26
CA PHE A 87 0.36 -10.76 -0.37
C PHE A 87 -0.01 -12.10 -1.01
N LEU A 88 -1.17 -12.69 -0.66
CA LEU A 88 -1.65 -13.89 -1.34
C LEU A 88 -1.90 -13.64 -2.83
N SER A 89 -2.45 -12.48 -3.18
CA SER A 89 -2.66 -12.07 -4.57
C SER A 89 -1.34 -11.84 -5.32
N GLN A 90 -0.29 -11.36 -4.65
CA GLN A 90 1.05 -11.17 -5.22
C GLN A 90 1.83 -12.50 -5.36
N LYS A 91 1.66 -13.42 -4.41
CA LYS A 91 2.21 -14.79 -4.47
C LYS A 91 1.69 -15.60 -5.66
N GLY A 92 0.65 -15.10 -6.35
CA GLY A 92 0.09 -15.73 -7.53
C GLY A 92 -1.10 -16.64 -7.21
N ALA A 93 -1.85 -16.36 -6.15
CA ALA A 93 -3.10 -17.07 -5.88
C ALA A 93 -4.03 -16.99 -7.12
N THR A 94 -4.43 -18.15 -7.65
CA THR A 94 -5.27 -18.28 -8.83
C THR A 94 -6.67 -18.79 -8.46
N PRO A 95 -7.72 -18.42 -9.23
CA PRO A 95 -9.06 -18.91 -8.97
C PRO A 95 -9.10 -20.44 -8.86
N GLY A 96 -9.74 -20.93 -7.79
CA GLY A 96 -9.85 -22.37 -7.51
C GLY A 96 -8.84 -22.90 -6.50
N THR A 97 -7.80 -22.15 -6.13
CA THR A 97 -6.86 -22.59 -5.08
C THR A 97 -7.30 -22.17 -3.66
N PRO A 98 -6.86 -22.88 -2.62
CA PRO A 98 -7.08 -22.48 -1.23
C PRO A 98 -6.58 -21.07 -0.91
N GLU A 99 -5.43 -20.69 -1.48
CA GLU A 99 -4.82 -19.36 -1.30
C GLU A 99 -5.72 -18.28 -1.88
N PHE A 100 -6.35 -18.51 -3.02
CA PHE A 100 -7.27 -17.56 -3.61
C PHE A 100 -8.55 -17.41 -2.79
N ALA A 101 -9.08 -18.52 -2.29
CA ALA A 101 -10.23 -18.48 -1.38
C ALA A 101 -9.90 -17.73 -0.08
N ALA A 102 -8.68 -17.91 0.46
CA ALA A 102 -8.19 -17.18 1.62
C ALA A 102 -8.01 -15.69 1.33
N ALA A 103 -7.44 -15.33 0.17
CA ALA A 103 -7.28 -13.94 -0.26
C ALA A 103 -8.64 -13.23 -0.38
N LEU A 104 -9.60 -13.87 -1.04
CA LEU A 104 -10.94 -13.32 -1.23
C LEU A 104 -11.68 -13.14 0.09
N ARG A 105 -11.58 -14.13 0.99
CA ARG A 105 -12.17 -14.05 2.33
C ARG A 105 -11.58 -12.90 3.14
N SER A 106 -10.26 -12.75 3.12
CA SER A 106 -9.55 -11.73 3.88
C SER A 106 -9.85 -10.33 3.35
N ALA A 107 -9.84 -10.15 2.02
CA ALA A 107 -10.22 -8.89 1.39
C ALA A 107 -11.68 -8.50 1.68
N LYS A 108 -12.62 -9.45 1.59
CA LYS A 108 -14.03 -9.21 1.93
C LYS A 108 -14.18 -8.77 3.39
N LYS A 109 -13.54 -9.49 4.31
CA LYS A 109 -13.59 -9.18 5.74
C LYS A 109 -12.98 -7.81 6.04
N ALA A 110 -11.86 -7.47 5.41
CA ALA A 110 -11.23 -6.16 5.52
C ALA A 110 -12.19 -5.03 5.09
N VAL A 111 -12.85 -5.16 3.94
CA VAL A 111 -13.83 -4.17 3.45
C VAL A 111 -15.06 -4.08 4.36
N THR A 112 -15.52 -5.19 4.92
CA THR A 112 -16.63 -5.18 5.89
C THR A 112 -16.26 -4.45 7.19
N LEU A 113 -15.05 -4.68 7.71
CA LEU A 113 -14.58 -4.07 8.95
C LEU A 113 -14.25 -2.58 8.77
N GLN A 114 -13.68 -2.21 7.63
CA GLN A 114 -13.34 -0.83 7.30
C GLN A 114 -13.79 -0.47 5.88
N PRO A 115 -15.06 -0.05 5.70
CA PRO A 115 -15.60 0.38 4.41
C PRO A 115 -15.03 1.71 3.90
N THR A 116 -13.95 2.24 4.43
CA THR A 116 -13.25 3.41 3.87
C THR A 116 -11.83 3.06 3.41
N LEU A 117 -11.40 1.81 3.63
CA LEU A 117 -10.08 1.33 3.23
C LEU A 117 -10.03 1.06 1.72
N ALA A 118 -9.72 2.10 0.94
CA ALA A 118 -9.64 2.06 -0.52
C ALA A 118 -8.70 0.95 -1.02
N ALA A 119 -7.56 0.74 -0.34
CA ALA A 119 -6.59 -0.31 -0.68
C ALA A 119 -7.21 -1.73 -0.62
N ALA A 120 -8.01 -2.03 0.41
CA ALA A 120 -8.70 -3.32 0.54
C ALA A 120 -9.71 -3.54 -0.59
N ARG A 121 -10.46 -2.48 -0.97
CA ARG A 121 -11.35 -2.54 -2.12
C ARG A 121 -10.62 -2.75 -3.44
N GLY A 122 -9.47 -2.10 -3.61
CA GLY A 122 -8.62 -2.26 -4.78
C GLY A 122 -8.14 -3.70 -4.95
N VAL A 123 -7.75 -4.36 -3.85
CA VAL A 123 -7.38 -5.79 -3.84
C VAL A 123 -8.61 -6.67 -4.11
N LEU A 124 -9.73 -6.40 -3.46
CA LEU A 124 -10.97 -7.16 -3.66
C LEU A 124 -11.43 -7.09 -5.13
N ALA A 125 -11.38 -5.91 -5.75
CA ALA A 125 -11.69 -5.73 -7.17
C ALA A 125 -10.74 -6.52 -8.09
N LYS A 126 -9.43 -6.54 -7.77
CA LYS A 126 -8.45 -7.35 -8.51
C LYS A 126 -8.79 -8.84 -8.42
N LEU A 127 -9.10 -9.34 -7.23
CA LEU A 127 -9.48 -10.73 -7.02
C LEU A 127 -10.77 -11.07 -7.77
N TYR A 128 -11.78 -10.20 -7.74
CA TYR A 128 -13.00 -10.40 -8.52
C TYR A 128 -12.75 -10.45 -10.04
N LEU A 129 -11.86 -9.59 -10.57
CA LEU A 129 -11.47 -9.64 -11.98
C LEU A 129 -10.78 -10.96 -12.37
N GLN A 130 -9.97 -11.51 -11.46
CA GLN A 130 -9.33 -12.81 -11.63
C GLN A 130 -10.36 -13.94 -11.60
N ALA A 131 -11.35 -13.87 -10.69
CA ALA A 131 -12.45 -14.84 -10.60
C ALA A 131 -13.48 -14.74 -11.74
N GLY A 132 -13.39 -13.73 -12.61
CA GLY A 132 -14.41 -13.47 -13.64
C GLY A 132 -15.68 -12.79 -13.13
N GLN A 133 -15.71 -12.40 -11.86
CA GLN A 133 -16.80 -11.68 -11.18
C GLN A 133 -16.74 -10.18 -11.54
N ASN A 134 -16.95 -9.87 -12.82
CA ASN A 134 -16.63 -8.55 -13.36
C ASN A 134 -17.57 -7.45 -12.84
N GLN A 135 -18.84 -7.78 -12.55
CA GLN A 135 -19.80 -6.81 -12.00
C GLN A 135 -19.43 -6.41 -10.58
N GLU A 136 -19.05 -7.38 -9.73
CA GLU A 136 -18.59 -7.12 -8.37
C GLU A 136 -17.27 -6.32 -8.38
N ALA A 137 -16.38 -6.59 -9.34
CA ALA A 137 -15.18 -5.79 -9.52
C ALA A 137 -15.49 -4.32 -9.87
N VAL A 138 -16.46 -4.07 -10.75
CA VAL A 138 -16.93 -2.71 -11.08
C VAL A 138 -17.39 -1.99 -9.82
N GLU A 139 -18.25 -2.62 -9.02
CA GLU A 139 -18.79 -2.04 -7.79
C GLU A 139 -17.67 -1.67 -6.80
N GLN A 140 -16.73 -2.59 -6.57
CA GLN A 140 -15.62 -2.35 -5.65
C GLN A 140 -14.68 -1.24 -6.15
N CYS A 141 -14.42 -1.17 -7.47
CA CYS A 141 -13.62 -0.06 -8.02
C CYS A 141 -14.33 1.29 -7.87
N LYS A 142 -15.64 1.35 -8.12
CA LYS A 142 -16.42 2.59 -7.93
C LYS A 142 -16.35 3.07 -6.47
N LYS A 143 -16.57 2.16 -5.51
CA LYS A 143 -16.44 2.46 -4.08
C LYS A 143 -15.02 2.81 -3.64
N ALA A 144 -13.99 2.26 -4.28
CA ALA A 144 -12.61 2.66 -4.03
C ALA A 144 -12.37 4.11 -4.49
N LEU A 145 -12.90 4.47 -5.66
CA LEU A 145 -12.79 5.81 -6.25
C LEU A 145 -13.63 6.87 -5.52
N GLU A 146 -14.66 6.50 -4.76
CA GLU A 146 -15.34 7.40 -3.84
C GLU A 146 -14.41 7.84 -2.70
N SER A 147 -13.52 6.95 -2.25
CA SER A 147 -12.56 7.23 -1.16
C SER A 147 -11.31 7.94 -1.67
N ASP A 148 -10.76 7.49 -2.81
CA ASP A 148 -9.67 8.16 -3.51
C ASP A 148 -10.01 8.35 -5.00
N PRO A 149 -10.56 9.53 -5.38
CA PRO A 149 -10.91 9.82 -6.76
C PRO A 149 -9.72 9.88 -7.72
N LYS A 150 -8.49 9.98 -7.21
CA LYS A 150 -7.24 10.10 -7.98
C LYS A 150 -6.47 8.78 -8.08
N ASP A 151 -6.98 7.68 -7.51
CA ASP A 151 -6.36 6.37 -7.62
C ASP A 151 -6.38 5.87 -9.08
N GLN A 152 -5.23 6.01 -9.74
CA GLN A 152 -5.04 5.60 -11.14
C GLN A 152 -5.23 4.09 -11.32
N THR A 153 -4.87 3.29 -10.33
CA THR A 153 -4.98 1.83 -10.37
C THR A 153 -6.44 1.42 -10.30
N ALA A 154 -7.22 2.03 -9.43
CA ALA A 154 -8.67 1.80 -9.36
C ALA A 154 -9.39 2.24 -10.64
N VAL A 155 -9.03 3.39 -11.24
CA VAL A 155 -9.57 3.81 -12.55
C VAL A 155 -9.24 2.79 -13.64
N TYR A 156 -7.99 2.33 -13.70
CA TYR A 156 -7.56 1.35 -14.70
C TYR A 156 -8.30 0.01 -14.54
N ARG A 157 -8.41 -0.50 -13.32
CA ARG A 157 -9.15 -1.76 -13.04
C ARG A 157 -10.64 -1.62 -13.32
N LEU A 158 -11.25 -0.46 -13.06
CA LEU A 158 -12.63 -0.19 -13.43
C LEU A 158 -12.83 -0.28 -14.95
N ILE A 159 -11.93 0.32 -15.74
CA ILE A 159 -11.98 0.22 -17.21
C ILE A 159 -11.87 -1.24 -17.65
N GLN A 160 -10.95 -2.02 -17.07
CA GLN A 160 -10.81 -3.44 -17.38
C GLN A 160 -12.09 -4.22 -17.05
N ALA A 161 -12.68 -3.97 -15.89
CA ALA A 161 -13.92 -4.60 -15.45
C ALA A 161 -15.09 -4.28 -16.39
N LEU A 162 -15.27 -3.00 -16.72
CA LEU A 162 -16.31 -2.52 -17.63
C LEU A 162 -16.20 -3.17 -19.02
N ARG A 163 -14.98 -3.23 -19.60
CA ARG A 163 -14.74 -3.92 -20.87
C ARG A 163 -15.18 -5.38 -20.83
N LYS A 164 -14.93 -6.08 -19.72
CA LYS A 164 -15.31 -7.48 -19.55
C LYS A 164 -16.82 -7.67 -19.32
N THR A 165 -17.51 -6.66 -18.79
CA THR A 165 -18.98 -6.67 -18.66
C THR A 165 -19.72 -6.26 -19.93
N GLY A 166 -19.04 -5.63 -20.89
CA GLY A 166 -19.65 -5.04 -22.09
C GLY A 166 -20.26 -3.65 -21.88
N ASP A 167 -20.23 -3.12 -20.65
CA ASP A 167 -20.68 -1.76 -20.33
C ASP A 167 -19.62 -0.74 -20.74
N ASN A 168 -19.68 -0.33 -22.01
CA ASN A 168 -18.70 0.55 -22.61
C ASN A 168 -19.03 2.04 -22.48
N ALA A 169 -20.15 2.39 -21.85
CA ALA A 169 -20.65 3.77 -21.81
C ALA A 169 -19.71 4.71 -21.03
N GLU A 170 -19.19 4.25 -19.88
CA GLU A 170 -18.35 5.05 -18.98
C GLU A 170 -16.87 5.09 -19.41
N ILE A 171 -16.43 4.14 -20.26
CA ILE A 171 -15.01 3.93 -20.60
C ILE A 171 -14.34 5.17 -21.20
N PRO A 172 -14.93 5.90 -22.18
CA PRO A 172 -14.27 7.06 -22.78
C PRO A 172 -13.99 8.16 -21.74
N GLY A 173 -14.91 8.37 -20.80
CA GLY A 173 -14.73 9.33 -19.71
C GLY A 173 -13.62 8.91 -18.75
N LEU A 174 -13.59 7.63 -18.37
CA LEU A 174 -12.56 7.07 -17.50
C LEU A 174 -11.16 7.08 -18.13
N LEU A 175 -11.06 6.85 -19.45
CA LEU A 175 -9.78 6.94 -20.17
C LEU A 175 -9.23 8.37 -20.18
N ARG A 176 -10.08 9.37 -20.43
CA ARG A 176 -9.68 10.78 -20.32
C ARG A 176 -9.24 11.14 -18.91
N LYS A 177 -10.00 10.70 -17.90
CA LYS A 177 -9.64 10.89 -16.48
C LYS A 177 -8.28 10.26 -16.17
N LEU A 178 -8.04 9.03 -16.59
CA LEU A 178 -6.77 8.33 -16.36
C LEU A 178 -5.59 9.06 -17.04
N ALA A 179 -5.78 9.56 -18.25
CA ALA A 179 -4.75 10.34 -18.96
C ALA A 179 -4.40 11.63 -18.19
N MET A 180 -5.42 12.38 -17.75
CA MET A 180 -5.20 13.60 -16.95
C MET A 180 -4.49 13.30 -15.62
N LEU A 181 -4.88 12.24 -14.91
CA LEU A 181 -4.25 11.86 -13.64
C LEU A 181 -2.78 11.50 -13.82
N ARG A 182 -2.44 10.79 -14.90
CA ARG A 182 -1.05 10.43 -15.23
C ARG A 182 -0.21 11.64 -15.61
N GLU A 183 -0.77 12.54 -16.40
CA GLU A 183 -0.10 13.78 -16.79
C GLU A 183 0.17 14.67 -15.56
N GLN A 184 -0.81 14.81 -14.68
CA GLN A 184 -0.64 15.57 -13.45
C GLN A 184 0.41 14.92 -12.53
N ALA A 185 0.36 13.60 -12.37
CA ALA A 185 1.36 12.89 -11.56
C ALA A 185 2.78 13.09 -12.12
N ALA A 186 2.96 13.03 -13.45
CA ALA A 186 4.25 13.26 -14.09
C ALA A 186 4.74 14.72 -13.94
N LYS A 187 3.82 15.70 -13.98
CA LYS A 187 4.15 17.11 -13.71
C LYS A 187 4.56 17.32 -12.26
N ASP A 188 3.78 16.79 -11.31
CA ASP A 188 4.06 16.89 -9.88
C ASP A 188 5.39 16.23 -9.52
N GLU A 189 5.69 15.08 -10.13
CA GLU A 189 6.96 14.37 -9.95
C GLU A 189 8.15 15.19 -10.49
N ARG A 190 8.04 15.76 -11.69
CA ARG A 190 9.06 16.64 -12.28
C ARG A 190 9.32 17.87 -11.41
N GLU A 191 8.26 18.52 -10.92
CA GLU A 191 8.39 19.67 -10.03
C GLU A 191 9.07 19.27 -8.71
N ARG A 192 8.70 18.14 -8.09
CA ARG A 192 9.37 17.64 -6.87
C ARG A 192 10.88 17.40 -7.06
N TYR A 193 11.28 16.82 -8.19
CA TYR A 193 12.71 16.60 -8.48
C TYR A 193 13.44 17.88 -8.88
N ARG A 194 12.72 18.86 -9.45
CA ARG A 194 13.28 20.20 -9.72
C ARG A 194 13.74 20.90 -8.44
N TYR A 195 12.99 20.78 -7.34
CA TYR A 195 13.38 21.35 -6.05
C TYR A 195 14.50 20.57 -5.34
N LYS A 196 14.58 19.24 -5.53
CA LYS A 196 15.66 18.43 -4.94
C LYS A 196 17.05 18.68 -5.55
N LEU A 197 17.13 19.09 -6.82
CA LEU A 197 18.40 19.35 -7.51
C LEU A 197 19.00 20.73 -7.21
N VAL A 198 18.23 21.66 -6.64
CA VAL A 198 18.69 23.04 -6.40
C VAL A 198 19.22 23.24 -4.97
N GLU A 199 18.90 22.35 -4.02
CA GLU A 199 19.37 22.46 -2.62
C GLU A 199 20.72 21.74 -2.34
N SER A 200 21.34 21.07 -3.32
CA SER A 200 22.63 20.37 -3.12
C SER A 200 23.86 21.04 -3.73
N ASP A 201 23.70 22.10 -4.53
CA ASP A 201 24.79 22.67 -5.35
C ASP A 201 25.26 24.08 -4.91
N THR A 202 24.86 24.57 -3.71
CA THR A 202 25.32 25.88 -3.21
C THR A 202 26.45 25.83 -2.17
N GLU A 203 27.20 24.73 -2.07
CA GLU A 203 28.49 24.73 -1.36
C GLU A 203 29.58 24.05 -2.20
N SER A 204 29.97 24.66 -3.31
CA SER A 204 31.31 24.39 -3.85
C SER A 204 32.03 25.66 -4.31
N SER A 205 33.11 25.94 -3.57
CA SER A 205 34.33 26.68 -3.96
C SER A 205 34.35 28.21 -3.93
N PRO A 206 35.55 28.84 -3.87
CA PRO A 206 36.72 28.51 -3.05
C PRO A 206 37.36 29.79 -2.42
N ALA A 207 38.18 29.66 -1.36
CA ALA A 207 39.14 30.72 -1.04
C ALA A 207 40.39 30.16 -0.34
N THR A 208 41.45 30.10 -1.14
CA THR A 208 42.86 29.87 -0.80
C THR A 208 43.45 31.05 -0.01
N GLN A 209 44.52 30.77 0.74
CA GLN A 209 45.52 31.69 1.36
C GLN A 209 45.08 32.32 2.70
N GLN A 210 45.82 32.26 3.80
CA GLN A 210 47.28 32.16 4.05
C GLN A 210 47.61 31.22 5.21
#